data_AF-A0A2H0YS14-F1
#
_entry.id   AF-A0A2H0YS14-F1
#
_cell.length_a   1.000
_cell.length_b   1.000
_cell.length_c   1.000
_cell.angle_alpha   90.00
_cell.angle_beta   90.00
_cell.angle_gamma   90.00
#
_symmetry.space_group_name_H-M   'P 1'
#
loop_
_entity.id
_entity.type
_entity.pdbx_description
1 polymer ?
#
loop_
_entity_poly.entity_id
_entity_poly.type
_entity_poly.pdbx_seq_one_letter_code
_entity_poly.pdbx_strand_id
1 'polypeptide(L)' 'MPTVHNHDIEGDQDGIHALKQLDDEEVQVLFEHAKRHHQAAFEGTIQGKRVNFKLIRESDGTHRVENEGRESSHTSGWF' A
#
# COMPACT_ATOMS: atom_id res chain seq x y z
N MET A 1 0.37 -4.46 -17.03
CA MET A 1 0.59 -4.18 -15.59
C MET A 1 -0.29 -3.00 -15.23
N PRO A 2 -0.98 -3.00 -14.08
CA PRO A 2 -1.72 -1.84 -13.64
C PRO A 2 -0.76 -0.71 -13.28
N THR A 3 -0.97 0.45 -13.88
CA THR A 3 -0.21 1.67 -13.56
C THR A 3 -0.97 2.52 -12.54
N VAL A 4 -0.24 3.06 -11.56
CA VAL A 4 -0.73 3.99 -10.54
C VAL A 4 0.22 5.19 -10.52
N HIS A 5 -0.28 6.39 -10.87
CA HIS A 5 0.52 7.62 -11.05
C HIS A 5 1.80 7.43 -11.88
N ASN A 6 1.70 6.78 -13.05
CA ASN A 6 2.83 6.47 -13.95
C ASN A 6 3.90 5.52 -13.38
N HIS A 7 3.61 4.83 -12.27
CA HIS A 7 4.45 3.76 -11.77
C HIS A 7 3.81 2.40 -12.11
N ASP A 8 4.61 1.49 -12.65
CA ASP A 8 4.22 0.09 -12.80
C ASP A 8 4.15 -0.57 -11.42
N ILE A 9 2.97 -1.09 -11.11
CA ILE A 9 2.71 -1.77 -9.84
C ILE A 9 2.34 -3.23 -10.07
N GLU A 10 3.03 -4.09 -9.33
CA GLU A 10 2.72 -5.50 -9.19
C GLU A 10 2.17 -5.78 -7.80
N GLY A 11 1.36 -6.82 -7.66
CA GLY A 11 0.86 -7.24 -6.36
C GLY A 11 -0.64 -7.50 -6.32
N ASP A 12 -1.14 -7.58 -5.09
CA ASP A 12 -2.52 -7.98 -4.82
C ASP A 12 -3.54 -6.96 -5.35
N GLN A 13 -4.65 -7.45 -5.91
CA GLN A 13 -5.70 -6.59 -6.46
C GLN A 13 -6.29 -5.64 -5.42
N ASP A 14 -6.42 -6.08 -4.16
CA ASP A 14 -6.91 -5.24 -3.07
C ASP A 14 -5.90 -4.14 -2.74
N GLY A 15 -4.60 -4.46 -2.72
CA GLY A 15 -3.56 -3.46 -2.48
C GLY A 15 -3.48 -2.41 -3.60
N ILE A 16 -3.64 -2.83 -4.85
CA ILE A 16 -3.70 -1.91 -6.00
C ILE A 16 -4.95 -1.05 -5.92
N HIS A 17 -6.09 -1.62 -5.51
CA HIS A 17 -7.33 -0.88 -5.33
C HIS A 17 -7.23 0.15 -4.21
N ALA A 18 -6.66 -0.23 -3.05
CA ALA A 18 -6.38 0.67 -1.93
C ALA A 18 -5.46 1.82 -2.36
N LEU A 19 -4.39 1.55 -3.10
CA LEU A 19 -3.46 2.57 -3.55
C LEU A 19 -4.13 3.58 -4.51
N LYS A 20 -5.11 3.12 -5.30
CA LYS A 20 -5.93 3.99 -6.19
C LYS A 20 -6.98 4.82 -5.46
N GLN A 21 -7.28 4.53 -4.19
CA GLN A 21 -8.20 5.32 -3.37
C GLN A 21 -7.50 6.51 -2.70
N LEU A 22 -6.17 6.46 -2.60
CA LEU A 22 -5.38 7.55 -2.03
C LEU A 22 -5.32 8.73 -3.01
N ASP A 23 -5.23 9.94 -2.47
CA ASP A 23 -5.06 11.16 -3.25
C ASP A 23 -3.65 11.23 -3.88
N ASP A 24 -3.51 12.01 -4.96
CA ASP A 24 -2.23 12.22 -5.67
C ASP A 24 -1.07 12.57 -4.72
N GLU A 25 -1.32 13.43 -3.74
CA GLU A 25 -0.31 13.87 -2.77
C GLU A 25 0.14 12.73 -1.84
N GLU A 26 -0.80 11.92 -1.35
CA GLU A 26 -0.50 10.78 -0.48
C GLU A 26 0.27 9.70 -1.22
N VAL A 27 -0.14 9.40 -2.45
CA VAL A 27 0.53 8.45 -3.32
C VAL A 27 1.97 8.91 -3.60
N GLN A 28 2.18 10.18 -3.94
CA GLN A 28 3.51 10.71 -4.19
C GLN A 28 4.43 10.60 -2.97
N VAL A 29 3.91 10.89 -1.77
CA VAL A 29 4.67 10.72 -0.51
C VAL A 29 5.03 9.25 -0.28
N LEU A 30 4.11 8.33 -0.55
CA LEU A 30 4.33 6.88 -0.46
C LEU A 30 5.45 6.40 -1.38
N PHE A 31 5.43 6.80 -2.66
CA PHE A 31 6.48 6.44 -3.61
C PHE A 31 7.83 7.06 -3.24
N GLU A 32 7.87 8.32 -2.80
CA GLU A 32 9.10 8.98 -2.33
C GLU A 32 9.65 8.28 -1.07
N HIS A 33 8.79 7.87 -0.14
CA HIS A 33 9.19 7.11 1.03
C HIS A 33 9.75 5.73 0.65
N ALA A 34 9.05 4.98 -0.21
CA ALA A 34 9.48 3.68 -0.70
C ALA A 34 10.80 3.76 -1.49
N LYS A 35 11.03 4.87 -2.21
CA LYS A 35 12.29 5.15 -2.91
C LYS A 35 13.47 5.36 -1.95
N ARG A 36 13.24 6.01 -0.80
CA ARG A 36 14.31 6.30 0.19
C ARG A 36 14.57 5.13 1.13
N HIS A 37 13.53 4.38 1.48
CA HIS A 37 13.58 3.35 2.52
C HIS A 37 13.39 1.92 1.98
N HIS A 38 13.30 1.75 0.65
CA HIS A 38 12.97 0.50 -0.05
C HIS A 38 11.57 -0.07 0.24
N GLN A 39 10.84 0.52 1.20
CA GLN A 39 9.47 0.16 1.53
C GLN A 39 8.72 1.37 2.13
N ALA A 40 7.41 1.35 2.01
CA ALA A 40 6.50 2.28 2.65
C ALA A 40 5.21 1.54 3.04
N ALA A 41 4.71 1.79 4.25
CA ALA A 41 3.45 1.21 4.70
C ALA A 41 2.32 2.24 4.55
N PHE A 42 1.13 1.78 4.20
CA PHE A 42 -0.07 2.61 4.10
C PHE A 42 -1.32 1.82 4.48
N GLU A 43 -2.36 2.55 4.89
CA GLU A 43 -3.67 1.98 5.19
C GLU A 43 -4.61 2.20 3.99
N GLY A 44 -5.32 1.14 3.61
CA GLY A 44 -6.34 1.19 2.56
C GLY A 44 -7.68 0.67 3.07
N THR A 45 -8.78 1.11 2.46
CA THR A 45 -10.11 0.63 2.82
C THR A 45 -10.63 -0.39 1.80
N ILE A 46 -10.74 -1.65 2.20
CA ILE A 46 -11.25 -2.75 1.38
C ILE A 46 -12.55 -3.28 1.98
N GLN A 47 -13.63 -3.26 1.19
CA GLN A 47 -14.96 -3.72 1.63
C GLN A 47 -15.43 -3.08 2.96
N GLY A 48 -15.08 -1.81 3.19
CA GLY A 48 -15.42 -1.08 4.43
C GLY A 48 -14.53 -1.39 5.63
N LYS A 49 -13.49 -2.22 5.46
CA LYS A 49 -12.48 -2.50 6.49
C LYS A 49 -11.16 -1.80 6.19
N ARG A 50 -10.51 -1.29 7.22
CA ARG A 50 -9.14 -0.76 7.15
C ARG A 50 -8.14 -1.91 7.17
N VAL A 51 -7.32 -1.98 6.14
CA VAL A 51 -6.30 -3.01 5.93
C VAL A 51 -4.97 -2.33 5.70
N ASN A 52 -3.91 -2.89 6.29
CA ASN A 52 -2.56 -2.37 6.13
C ASN A 52 -1.88 -3.01 4.92
N PHE A 53 -1.29 -2.17 4.09
CA PHE A 53 -0.55 -2.54 2.90
C PHE A 53 0.88 -2.01 2.99
N LYS A 54 1.77 -2.67 2.25
CA LYS A 54 3.15 -2.26 2.10
C LYS A 54 3.48 -2.11 0.63
N LEU A 55 3.93 -0.92 0.24
CA LEU A 55 4.55 -0.65 -1.03
C LEU A 55 6.06 -0.90 -0.92
N ILE A 56 6.55 -1.89 -1.62
CA ILE A 56 7.96 -2.29 -1.67
C ILE A 56 8.52 -1.84 -3.01
N ARG A 57 9.71 -1.25 -3.01
CA ARG A 57 10.42 -0.93 -4.24
C ARG A 57 11.44 -2.03 -4.53
N GLU A 58 11.20 -2.77 -5.60
CA GLU A 58 12.12 -3.80 -6.08
C GLU A 58 13.38 -3.18 -6.69
N SER A 59 14.46 -3.97 -6.76
CA SER A 59 15.76 -3.49 -7.22
C SER A 59 15.79 -3.13 -8.71
N ASP A 60 14.87 -3.66 -9.51
CA ASP A 60 14.71 -3.33 -10.93
C ASP A 60 13.91 -2.03 -11.17
N GLY A 61 13.34 -1.44 -10.11
CA GLY A 61 12.56 -0.20 -10.18
C GLY A 61 11.04 -0.40 -10.20
N THR A 62 10.56 -1.64 -10.28
CA THR A 62 9.14 -1.99 -10.10
C THR A 62 8.71 -1.75 -8.65
N HIS A 63 7.44 -1.37 -8.46
CA HIS A 63 6.85 -1.26 -7.13
C HIS A 63 5.90 -2.42 -6.90
N ARG A 64 6.08 -3.13 -5.81
CA ARG A 64 5.25 -4.26 -5.42
C ARG A 64 4.38 -3.87 -4.22
N VAL A 65 3.09 -4.08 -4.31
CA VAL A 65 2.18 -3.90 -3.18
C VAL A 65 1.86 -5.23 -2.54
N GLU A 66 2.05 -5.32 -1.23
CA GLU A 66 1.74 -6.50 -0.44
C GLU A 66 0.72 -6.16 0.63
N ASN A 67 -0.30 -7.02 0.75
CA ASN A 67 -1.25 -6.96 1.84
C ASN A 67 -0.59 -7.56 3.09
N GLU A 68 -0.40 -6.78 4.15
CA GLU A 68 0.19 -7.31 5.38
C GLU A 68 -0.79 -8.17 6.19
N GLY A 69 -2.03 -8.36 5.73
CA GLY A 69 -3.02 -9.30 6.28
C GLY A 69 -3.47 -8.95 7.71
N ARG A 70 -2.89 -7.93 8.33
CA ARG A 70 -3.38 -7.33 9.56
C ARG A 70 -4.60 -6.49 9.20
N GLU A 71 -5.77 -7.12 9.25
CA GLU A 71 -6.97 -6.40 9.70
C GLU A 71 -6.52 -5.58 10.91
N SER A 72 -6.79 -4.27 10.88
CA SER A 72 -6.75 -3.43 12.09
C SER A 72 -7.88 -3.92 13.02
N SER A 73 -7.77 -5.16 13.49
CA SER A 73 -8.65 -5.79 14.44
C SER A 73 -8.43 -5.03 15.74
N HIS A 74 -9.42 -4.23 16.09
CA HIS A 74 -9.76 -3.94 17.47
C HIS A 74 -9.77 -5.24 18.27
N THR A 75 -8.62 -5.64 18.83
CA THR A 75 -8.59 -6.55 19.96
C THR A 75 -7.37 -6.24 20.81
N SER A 76 -7.60 -5.43 21.81
CA SER A 76 -6.90 -5.51 23.09
C SER A 76 -7.92 -5.11 24.11
N GLY A 77 -8.75 -6.09 24.49
CA GLY A 77 -9.57 -6.01 25.68
C GLY A 77 -8.65 -5.75 26.87
N TRP A 78 -8.92 -4.66 27.58
CA TRP A 78 -8.38 -4.41 28.90
C TRP A 78 -9.28 -5.13 29.89
N PHE A 79 -8.87 -6.30 30.37
CA PHE A 79 -9.44 -6.94 31.56
C PHE A 79 -8.36 -7.74 32.29
#